data_AF-A0A7C4BII4-F1
#
_entry.id   AF-A0A7C4BII4-F1
#
_cell.length_a   1.000
_cell.length_b   1.000
_cell.length_c   1.000
_cell.angle_alpha   90.00
_cell.angle_beta   90.00
_cell.angle_gamma   90.00
#
_symmetry.space_group_name_H-M   'P 1'
#
loop_
_entity.id
_entity.type
_entity.pdbx_description
1 polymer ?
#
loop_
_entity_poly.entity_id
_entity_poly.type
_entity_poly.pdbx_seq_one_letter_code
_entity_poly.pdbx_strand_id
1 'polypeptide(L)'
;MASNGYDKLGTSRVTKYQIIPGFYRVEPWTAINLNKWNAIPKEAQRVIEEIMEDMEYIATMRAIQVAKYEDEVRRKAGMQFVEMQPSEAERFLKIIYEETWKAIVQESPEYGLRLRQLTSKKALPKGAFPWM
;
A
#
# COMPACT_ATOMS: atom_id res chain seq x y z
N MET A 1 -0.25 -20.03 -3.83
CA MET A 1 -0.07 -18.74 -3.11
C MET A 1 -1.27 -18.57 -2.20
N ALA A 2 -1.10 -18.39 -0.90
CA ALA A 2 -2.22 -18.12 -0.02
C ALA A 2 -2.68 -16.66 -0.20
N SER A 3 -3.91 -16.45 -0.70
CA SER A 3 -4.54 -15.12 -0.79
C SER A 3 -4.66 -14.52 0.61
N ASN A 4 -4.55 -13.21 0.77
CA ASN A 4 -4.79 -12.56 2.07
C ASN A 4 -6.05 -11.67 2.03
N GLY A 5 -6.68 -11.53 0.87
CA GLY A 5 -7.86 -10.72 0.64
C GLY A 5 -9.16 -11.52 0.48
N TYR A 6 -9.86 -11.22 -0.61
CA TYR A 6 -11.30 -11.45 -0.74
C TYR A 6 -11.77 -12.90 -0.54
N ASP A 7 -10.99 -13.86 -1.03
CA ASP A 7 -11.35 -15.28 -0.98
C ASP A 7 -11.18 -15.90 0.42
N LYS A 8 -10.12 -15.53 1.15
CA LYS A 8 -9.94 -16.01 2.53
C LYS A 8 -11.04 -15.51 3.46
N LEU A 9 -11.50 -14.27 3.25
CA LEU A 9 -12.61 -13.69 4.00
C LEU A 9 -13.98 -14.11 3.44
N GLY A 10 -14.03 -14.89 2.36
CA GLY A 10 -15.27 -15.35 1.71
C GLY A 10 -16.08 -14.25 1.02
N THR A 11 -15.53 -13.03 0.93
CA THR A 11 -16.21 -11.83 0.43
C THR A 11 -16.47 -11.86 -1.07
N SER A 12 -15.68 -12.62 -1.85
CA SER A 12 -15.91 -12.81 -3.29
C SER A 12 -17.29 -13.39 -3.63
N ARG A 13 -17.94 -14.08 -2.67
CA ARG A 13 -19.29 -14.66 -2.82
C ARG A 13 -20.42 -13.66 -2.61
N VAL A 14 -20.14 -12.54 -1.93
CA VAL A 14 -21.15 -11.54 -1.56
C VAL A 14 -20.92 -10.17 -2.21
N THR A 15 -19.76 -9.97 -2.83
CA THR A 15 -19.41 -8.73 -3.53
C THR A 15 -19.53 -8.94 -5.04
N LYS A 16 -20.44 -8.20 -5.68
CA LYS A 16 -20.72 -8.33 -7.11
C LYS A 16 -19.90 -7.39 -8.01
N TYR A 17 -19.51 -6.24 -7.48
CA TYR A 17 -18.89 -5.16 -8.25
C TYR A 17 -17.65 -4.62 -7.54
N GLN A 18 -16.65 -4.23 -8.32
CA GLN A 18 -15.50 -3.44 -7.88
C GLN A 18 -15.33 -2.24 -8.78
N ILE A 19 -15.23 -1.04 -8.20
CA ILE A 19 -14.97 0.20 -8.94
C ILE A 19 -13.47 0.36 -9.18
N ILE A 20 -13.10 0.78 -10.40
CA ILE A 20 -11.73 1.03 -10.84
C ILE A 20 -11.62 2.48 -11.37
N PRO A 21 -10.58 3.26 -11.01
CA PRO A 21 -9.40 2.86 -10.25
C PRO A 21 -9.64 2.78 -8.74
N GLY A 22 -8.90 1.89 -8.09
CA GLY A 22 -8.72 1.94 -6.64
C GLY A 22 -7.83 3.11 -6.24
N PHE A 23 -7.83 3.45 -4.95
CA PHE A 23 -7.04 4.51 -4.37
C PHE A 23 -6.35 4.02 -3.10
N TYR A 24 -5.15 4.53 -2.85
CA TYR A 24 -4.24 4.05 -1.80
C TYR A 24 -3.96 2.53 -1.86
N ARG A 25 -3.05 2.08 -0.99
CA ARG A 25 -2.83 0.68 -0.68
C ARG A 25 -2.56 0.59 0.81
N VAL A 26 -2.97 -0.52 1.42
CA VAL A 26 -2.54 -0.82 2.78
C VAL A 26 -1.03 -1.00 2.75
N GLU A 27 -0.34 -0.27 3.62
CA GLU A 27 1.08 -0.41 3.87
C GLU A 27 1.24 -1.26 5.14
N PRO A 28 1.67 -2.54 5.00
CA PRO A 28 1.91 -3.38 6.15
C PRO A 28 3.28 -3.06 6.73
N TRP A 29 3.31 -2.63 7.98
CA TRP A 29 4.53 -2.33 8.72
C TRP A 29 4.79 -3.42 9.76
N THR A 30 6.08 -3.71 9.99
CA THR A 30 6.52 -4.60 11.08
C THR A 30 7.13 -3.74 12.18
N ALA A 31 6.66 -3.94 13.40
CA ALA A 31 7.06 -3.15 14.55
C ALA A 31 7.65 -4.02 15.66
N ILE A 32 8.65 -3.49 16.34
CA ILE A 32 9.18 -4.05 17.59
C ILE A 32 9.08 -3.01 18.70
N ASN A 33 8.83 -3.46 19.93
CA ASN A 33 8.87 -2.57 21.09
C ASN A 33 10.26 -1.92 21.21
N LEU A 34 10.30 -0.59 21.31
CA LEU A 34 11.56 0.18 21.31
C LEU A 34 12.51 -0.21 22.44
N ASN A 35 12.01 -0.45 23.66
CA ASN A 35 12.85 -0.84 24.79
C ASN A 35 13.44 -2.23 24.57
N LYS A 36 12.67 -3.15 23.98
CA LYS A 36 13.15 -4.49 23.61
C LYS A 36 14.16 -4.43 22.49
N TRP A 37 13.91 -3.62 21.45
CA TRP A 37 14.90 -3.37 20.40
C TRP A 37 16.22 -2.91 21.00
N ASN A 38 16.21 -1.87 21.84
CA ASN A 38 17.41 -1.31 22.47
C ASN A 38 18.15 -2.30 23.39
N ALA A 39 17.47 -3.33 23.90
CA ALA A 39 18.09 -4.39 24.70
C ALA A 39 18.77 -5.49 23.85
N ILE A 40 18.54 -5.53 22.54
CA ILE A 40 19.19 -6.48 21.62
C ILE A 40 20.65 -6.03 21.37
N PRO A 41 21.64 -6.94 21.41
CA PRO A 41 23.02 -6.61 21.06
C PRO A 41 23.13 -5.97 19.67
N LYS A 42 24.03 -4.99 19.50
CA LYS A 42 24.18 -4.22 18.25
C LYS A 42 24.41 -5.07 17.01
N GLU A 43 25.14 -6.17 17.14
CA GLU A 43 25.36 -7.08 16.01
C GLU A 43 24.07 -7.78 15.56
N ALA A 44 23.23 -8.19 16.52
CA ALA A 44 21.94 -8.78 16.20
C ALA A 44 20.94 -7.75 15.66
N GLN A 45 20.99 -6.49 16.13
CA GLN A 45 20.21 -5.39 15.53
C GLN A 45 20.58 -5.22 14.05
N ARG A 46 21.88 -5.19 13.72
CA ARG A 46 22.35 -5.05 12.35
C ARG A 46 21.86 -6.18 11.45
N VAL A 47 21.97 -7.43 11.90
CA VAL A 47 21.46 -8.59 11.13
C VAL A 47 19.95 -8.47 10.88
N ILE A 48 19.18 -8.01 11.87
CA ILE A 48 17.73 -7.79 11.69
C ILE A 48 17.49 -6.68 10.66
N GLU A 49 18.20 -5.56 10.75
CA GLU A 49 18.08 -4.44 9.80
C GLU A 49 18.40 -4.89 8.36
N GLU A 50 19.52 -5.60 8.15
CA GLU A 50 19.92 -6.13 6.83
C GLU A 50 18.85 -7.08 6.26
N ILE A 51 18.33 -8.00 7.07
CA ILE A 51 17.26 -8.91 6.64
C ILE A 51 15.97 -8.15 6.32
N MET A 52 15.64 -7.11 7.10
CA MET A 52 14.44 -6.32 6.88
C MET A 52 14.50 -5.55 5.56
N GLU A 53 15.66 -5.00 5.18
CA GLU A 53 15.87 -4.34 3.88
C GLU A 53 15.57 -5.30 2.71
N ASP A 54 16.10 -6.53 2.76
CA ASP A 54 15.81 -7.56 1.77
C ASP A 54 14.33 -7.95 1.75
N MET A 55 13.74 -8.09 2.95
CA MET A 55 12.34 -8.49 3.11
C MET A 55 11.36 -7.43 2.61
N GLU A 56 11.67 -6.14 2.70
CA GLU A 56 10.83 -5.07 2.16
C GLU A 56 10.69 -5.18 0.63
N TYR A 57 11.79 -5.48 -0.06
CA TYR A 57 11.76 -5.71 -1.51
C TYR A 57 10.95 -6.97 -1.87
N ILE A 58 11.22 -8.09 -1.18
CA ILE A 58 10.50 -9.35 -1.38
C ILE A 58 9.00 -9.18 -1.10
N ALA A 59 8.65 -8.49 -0.02
CA ALA A 59 7.26 -8.23 0.36
C ALA A 59 6.54 -7.38 -0.69
N THR A 60 7.20 -6.33 -1.20
CA THR A 60 6.64 -5.48 -2.27
C THR A 60 6.35 -6.29 -3.53
N MET A 61 7.33 -7.09 -3.99
CA MET A 61 7.16 -7.94 -5.18
C MET A 61 6.04 -8.97 -4.98
N ARG A 62 5.99 -9.60 -3.81
CA ARG A 62 4.94 -10.55 -3.46
C ARG A 62 3.56 -9.87 -3.42
N ALA A 63 3.45 -8.67 -2.87
CA ALA A 63 2.19 -7.93 -2.80
C ALA A 63 1.62 -7.65 -4.20
N ILE A 64 2.47 -7.26 -5.16
CA ILE A 64 2.07 -7.05 -6.57
C ILE A 64 1.57 -8.35 -7.20
N GLN A 65 2.28 -9.47 -6.98
CA GLN A 65 1.88 -10.78 -7.50
C GLN A 65 0.55 -11.26 -6.89
N VAL A 66 0.39 -11.11 -5.57
CA VAL A 66 -0.85 -11.47 -4.87
C VAL A 66 -2.01 -10.62 -5.37
N ALA A 67 -1.83 -9.31 -5.54
CA ALA A 67 -2.88 -8.44 -6.07
C ALA A 67 -3.38 -8.88 -7.46
N LYS A 68 -2.45 -9.21 -8.37
CA LYS A 68 -2.78 -9.72 -9.71
C LYS A 68 -3.54 -11.05 -9.64
N TYR A 69 -3.07 -11.98 -8.81
CA TYR A 69 -3.74 -13.26 -8.59
C TYR A 69 -5.15 -13.08 -8.00
N GLU A 70 -5.31 -12.19 -7.02
CA GLU A 70 -6.61 -11.91 -6.39
C GLU A 70 -7.59 -11.22 -7.34
N ASP A 71 -7.12 -10.39 -8.28
CA ASP A 71 -7.96 -9.87 -9.36
C ASP A 71 -8.51 -11.01 -10.24
N GLU A 72 -7.67 -11.97 -10.64
CA GLU A 72 -8.11 -13.13 -11.44
C GLU A 72 -9.13 -14.00 -10.69
N VAL A 73 -8.89 -14.22 -9.40
CA VAL A 73 -9.78 -14.98 -8.53
C VAL A 73 -11.16 -14.31 -8.45
N ARG A 74 -11.20 -12.99 -8.20
CA ARG A 74 -12.45 -12.22 -8.17
C ARG A 74 -13.21 -12.30 -9.50
N ARG A 75 -12.50 -12.16 -10.63
CA ARG A 75 -13.11 -12.31 -11.96
C ARG A 75 -13.69 -13.71 -12.17
N LYS A 76 -12.97 -14.76 -11.79
CA LYS A 76 -13.44 -16.16 -11.88
C LYS A 76 -14.66 -16.43 -10.99
N ALA A 77 -14.76 -15.74 -9.86
CA ALA A 77 -15.93 -15.79 -8.99
C ALA A 77 -17.13 -14.98 -9.52
N GLY A 78 -17.01 -14.34 -10.69
CA GLY A 78 -18.09 -13.59 -11.34
C GLY A 78 -18.19 -12.12 -10.93
N MET A 79 -17.20 -11.58 -10.20
CA MET A 79 -17.18 -10.16 -9.85
C MET A 79 -16.94 -9.30 -11.10
N GLN A 80 -17.78 -8.26 -11.26
CA GLN A 80 -17.68 -7.32 -12.37
C GLN A 80 -16.82 -6.11 -11.97
N PHE A 81 -15.81 -5.81 -12.79
CA PHE A 81 -14.95 -4.64 -12.58
C PHE A 81 -15.57 -3.49 -13.39
N VAL A 82 -15.96 -2.42 -12.69
CA VAL A 82 -16.62 -1.25 -13.27
C VAL A 82 -15.59 -0.14 -13.39
N GLU A 83 -15.16 0.12 -14.61
CA GLU A 83 -14.20 1.17 -14.92
C GLU A 83 -14.91 2.53 -14.99
N MET A 84 -14.42 3.49 -14.20
CA MET A 84 -14.87 4.88 -14.26
C MET A 84 -14.42 5.52 -15.57
N GLN A 85 -15.21 6.46 -16.09
CA GLN A 85 -14.79 7.26 -17.23
C GLN A 85 -13.52 8.05 -16.90
N PRO A 86 -12.58 8.27 -17.83
CA PRO A 86 -11.27 8.86 -17.51
C PRO A 86 -11.35 10.20 -16.76
N SER A 87 -12.25 11.10 -17.17
CA SER A 87 -12.45 12.40 -16.53
C SER A 87 -13.04 12.28 -15.11
N GLU A 88 -13.92 11.31 -14.90
CA GLU A 88 -14.50 11.02 -13.59
C GLU A 88 -13.50 10.35 -12.66
N ALA A 89 -12.69 9.43 -13.18
CA ALA A 89 -11.61 8.78 -12.46
C ALA A 89 -10.57 9.80 -11.97
N GLU A 90 -10.17 10.74 -12.82
CA GLU A 90 -9.26 11.83 -12.45
C GLU A 90 -9.87 12.71 -11.35
N ARG A 91 -11.13 13.12 -11.52
CA ARG A 91 -11.85 13.93 -10.52
C ARG A 91 -11.99 13.19 -9.19
N PHE A 92 -12.33 11.91 -9.22
CA PHE A 92 -12.48 11.04 -8.06
C PHE A 92 -11.18 10.95 -7.26
N LEU A 93 -10.07 10.62 -7.94
CA LEU A 93 -8.75 10.54 -7.30
C LEU A 93 -8.30 11.90 -6.76
N LYS A 94 -8.53 12.99 -7.49
CA LYS A 94 -8.18 14.34 -7.05
C LYS A 94 -8.86 14.69 -5.72
N ILE A 95 -10.17 14.48 -5.62
CA ILE A 95 -10.94 14.75 -4.40
C ILE A 95 -10.39 13.93 -3.22
N ILE A 96 -10.14 12.63 -3.43
CA ILE A 96 -9.59 11.74 -2.40
C ILE A 96 -8.27 12.28 -1.87
N TYR A 97 -7.31 12.58 -2.76
CA TYR A 97 -6.00 13.05 -2.35
C TYR A 97 -6.06 14.43 -1.68
N GLU A 98 -6.88 15.35 -2.18
CA GLU A 98 -7.03 16.70 -1.62
C GLU A 98 -7.62 16.68 -0.21
N GLU A 99 -8.76 16.01 -0.02
CA GLU A 99 -9.42 15.96 1.28
C GLU A 99 -8.63 15.13 2.30
N THR A 100 -7.97 14.04 1.88
CA THR A 100 -7.12 13.25 2.78
C THR A 100 -5.94 14.08 3.28
N TRP A 101 -5.22 14.79 2.39
CA TRP A 101 -4.10 15.62 2.82
C TRP A 101 -4.54 16.83 3.64
N LYS A 102 -5.70 17.41 3.33
CA LYS A 102 -6.28 18.48 4.14
C LYS A 102 -6.56 18.00 5.56
N ALA A 103 -7.16 16.82 5.74
CA ALA A 103 -7.41 16.24 7.06
C ALA A 103 -6.10 15.95 7.82
N ILE A 104 -5.10 15.34 7.17
CA ILE A 104 -3.80 15.03 7.78
C ILE A 104 -3.08 16.30 8.23
N VAL A 105 -3.05 17.34 7.40
CA VAL A 105 -2.40 18.62 7.72
C VAL A 105 -3.16 19.36 8.81
N GLN A 106 -4.48 19.27 8.83
CA GLN A 106 -5.28 19.87 9.91
C GLN A 106 -4.99 19.21 11.26
N GLU A 107 -4.87 17.88 11.28
CA GLU A 107 -4.57 17.11 12.50
C GLU A 107 -3.13 17.31 12.98
N SER A 108 -2.17 17.38 12.05
CA SER A 108 -0.76 17.60 12.35
C SER A 108 -0.15 18.63 11.37
N PRO A 109 -0.23 19.93 11.68
CA PRO A 109 0.24 20.97 10.78
C PRO A 109 1.73 20.86 10.42
N GLU A 110 2.59 20.55 11.39
CA GLU A 110 4.01 20.40 11.15
C GLU A 110 4.34 19.08 10.43
N TYR A 111 3.99 17.93 11.03
CA TYR A 111 4.39 16.63 10.49
C TYR A 111 3.56 16.20 9.28
N GLY A 112 2.29 16.60 9.18
CA GLY A 112 1.45 16.33 8.03
C GLY A 112 1.95 17.02 6.76
N LEU A 113 2.40 18.28 6.86
CA LEU A 113 3.03 18.97 5.72
C LEU A 113 4.34 18.30 5.32
N ARG A 114 5.18 17.94 6.30
CA ARG A 114 6.45 17.26 6.05
C ARG A 114 6.25 15.89 5.41
N LEU A 115 5.31 15.11 5.92
CA LEU A 115 4.96 13.80 5.36
C LEU A 115 4.51 13.94 3.91
N ARG A 116 3.60 14.87 3.60
CA ARG A 116 3.13 15.12 2.23
C ARG A 116 4.26 15.43 1.26
N GLN A 117 5.24 16.21 1.70
CA GLN A 117 6.40 16.55 0.90
C GLN A 117 7.24 15.29 0.60
N LEU A 118 7.54 14.51 1.63
CA LEU A 118 8.41 13.33 1.55
C LEU A 118 7.78 12.16 0.78
N THR A 119 6.46 12.04 0.78
CA THR A 119 5.75 10.96 0.06
C THR A 119 5.25 11.38 -1.33
N SER A 120 5.61 12.59 -1.80
CA SER A 120 5.22 13.04 -3.13
C SER A 120 6.10 12.40 -4.21
N LYS A 121 5.59 12.29 -5.45
CA LYS A 121 6.39 11.84 -6.60
C LYS A 121 7.68 12.67 -6.79
N LYS A 122 7.68 13.93 -6.36
CA LYS A 122 8.85 14.83 -6.46
C LYS A 122 9.98 14.44 -5.51
N ALA A 123 9.66 13.70 -4.44
CA ALA A 123 10.65 13.23 -3.47
C ALA A 123 11.30 11.90 -3.89
N LEU A 124 10.81 11.24 -4.95
CA LEU A 124 11.42 10.01 -5.45
C LEU A 124 12.80 10.30 -6.07
N PRO A 125 13.86 9.60 -5.64
CA PRO A 125 15.15 9.65 -6.32
C PRO A 125 15.01 9.25 -7.79
N LYS A 126 15.84 9.85 -8.66
CA LYS A 126 15.90 9.42 -10.07
C LYS A 126 16.30 7.95 -10.14
N GLY A 127 15.51 7.15 -10.85
CA GLY A 127 15.76 5.71 -10.99
C GLY A 127 15.45 4.89 -9.75
N ALA A 128 14.68 5.40 -8.78
CA ALA A 128 14.32 4.67 -7.55
C ALA A 128 13.60 3.33 -7.82
N PHE A 129 12.91 3.20 -8.95
CA PHE A 129 12.22 1.99 -9.35
C PHE A 129 12.55 1.66 -10.82
N PRO A 130 13.72 1.07 -11.12
CA PRO A 130 14.15 0.79 -12.50
C PRO A 130 13.27 -0.26 -13.22
N TRP A 131 12.35 -0.90 -12.50
CA TRP A 131 11.39 -1.88 -13.01
C TRP A 131 9.98 -1.33 -13.24
N MET A 132 9.73 -0.06 -12.91
CA MET A 132 8.48 0.65 -13.25
C MET A 132 8.71 1.60 -14.42
#